data_AF-A0A822A0G9-F1
#
_entry.id   AF-A0A822A0G9-F1
#
_cell.length_a   1.000
_cell.length_b   1.000
_cell.length_c   1.000
_cell.angle_alpha   90.00
_cell.angle_beta   90.00
_cell.angle_gamma   90.00
#
_symmetry.space_group_name_H-M   'P 1'
#
loop_
_entity.id
_entity.type
_entity.pdbx_description
1 polymer ?
#
loop_
_entity_poly.entity_id
_entity_poly.type
_entity_poly.pdbx_seq_one_letter_code
_entity_poly.pdbx_strand_id
1 'polypeptide(L)'
;MPWDVKTDDKIRVLLTLYSNVSENAQRAIREIIHSKFLFRRQLDKLIDLCLQMADLNVSNDEKQAIELKLVNLLHAVALRCLPQPEKNESVLKAFAIYAIKNHKQSVGNNNES
;
A
#
# COMPACT_ATOMS: atom_id res chain seq x y z
N MET A 1 11.20 14.28 -8.77
CA MET A 1 11.54 15.19 -7.66
C MET A 1 12.64 14.50 -6.86
N PRO A 2 13.88 15.00 -6.87
CA PRO A 2 14.94 14.42 -6.08
C PRO A 2 14.55 14.46 -4.60
N TRP A 3 14.81 13.38 -3.87
CA TRP A 3 14.37 13.25 -2.48
C TRP A 3 15.07 14.27 -1.55
N ASP A 4 16.25 14.75 -1.95
CA ASP A 4 17.17 15.56 -1.14
C ASP A 4 16.94 17.08 -1.21
N VAL A 5 15.91 17.53 -1.91
CA VAL A 5 15.61 18.97 -2.05
C VAL A 5 14.85 19.48 -0.81
N LYS A 6 15.17 20.68 -0.33
CA LYS A 6 14.46 21.33 0.79
C LYS A 6 12.97 21.53 0.45
N THR A 7 12.12 21.52 1.46
CA THR A 7 10.65 21.60 1.29
C THR A 7 10.23 22.83 0.49
N ASP A 8 10.81 24.00 0.78
CA ASP A 8 10.47 25.25 0.10
C ASP A 8 10.84 25.23 -1.38
N ASP A 9 11.97 24.61 -1.72
CA ASP A 9 12.42 24.45 -3.10
C ASP A 9 11.53 23.44 -3.85
N LYS A 10 11.06 22.39 -3.18
CA LYS A 10 10.05 21.45 -3.74
C LYS A 10 8.75 22.18 -4.06
N ILE A 11 8.27 23.04 -3.16
CA ILE A 11 7.04 23.83 -3.37
C ILE A 11 7.22 24.81 -4.53
N ARG A 12 8.34 25.54 -4.57
CA ARG A 12 8.62 26.50 -5.64
C ARG A 12 8.60 25.84 -7.02
N VAL A 13 9.30 24.72 -7.17
CA VAL A 13 9.32 23.96 -8.43
C VAL A 13 7.94 23.43 -8.79
N LEU A 14 7.16 22.93 -7.82
CA LEU A 14 5.78 22.49 -8.08
C LEU A 14 4.91 23.62 -8.61
N LEU A 15 4.98 24.82 -8.01
CA LEU A 15 4.23 25.99 -8.45
C LEU A 15 4.63 26.44 -9.86
N THR A 16 5.93 26.48 -10.16
CA THR A 16 6.45 26.83 -11.50
C THR A 16 6.06 25.81 -12.57
N LEU A 17 6.03 24.52 -12.23
CA LEU A 17 5.56 23.48 -13.14
C LEU A 17 4.06 23.61 -13.39
N TYR A 18 3.28 23.93 -12.36
CA TYR A 18 1.81 24.05 -12.45
C TYR A 18 1.35 25.30 -13.24
N SER A 19 2.11 26.39 -13.20
CA SER A 19 1.74 27.64 -13.89
C SER A 19 1.84 27.56 -15.41
N ASN A 20 2.59 26.60 -15.95
CA ASN A 20 2.90 26.49 -17.38
C ASN A 20 2.30 25.23 -18.05
N VAL A 21 1.42 24.51 -17.36
CA VAL A 21 0.77 23.30 -17.89
C VAL A 21 -0.65 23.57 -18.37
N SER A 22 -1.01 22.94 -19.48
CA SER A 22 -2.36 22.96 -20.03
C SER A 22 -3.40 22.38 -19.05
N GLU A 23 -4.68 22.74 -19.22
CA GLU A 23 -5.76 22.22 -18.38
C GLU A 23 -5.83 20.68 -18.37
N ASN A 24 -5.52 20.05 -19.51
CA ASN A 24 -5.45 18.60 -19.63
C ASN A 24 -4.34 18.00 -18.74
N ALA A 25 -3.16 18.63 -18.73
CA ALA A 25 -2.07 18.23 -17.87
C ALA A 25 -2.39 18.47 -16.39
N GLN A 26 -3.08 19.57 -16.05
CA GLN A 26 -3.56 19.80 -14.68
C GLN A 26 -4.58 18.74 -14.23
N ARG A 27 -5.47 18.31 -15.12
CA ARG A 27 -6.43 17.22 -14.85
C ARG A 27 -5.70 15.90 -14.60
N ALA A 28 -4.74 15.55 -15.45
CA ALA A 28 -3.91 14.36 -15.27
C ALA A 28 -3.12 14.41 -13.94
N ILE A 29 -2.59 15.56 -13.54
CA ILE A 29 -1.90 15.71 -12.25
C ILE A 29 -2.87 15.45 -11.08
N ARG A 30 -4.09 16.00 -11.12
CA ARG A 30 -5.12 15.73 -10.10
C ARG A 30 -5.47 14.23 -10.03
N GLU A 31 -5.61 13.58 -11.18
CA GLU A 31 -5.88 12.13 -11.24
C GLU A 31 -4.73 11.30 -10.66
N ILE A 32 -3.47 11.66 -10.93
CA ILE A 32 -2.30 11.01 -10.34
C ILE A 32 -2.28 11.18 -8.82
N ILE A 33 -2.56 12.38 -8.31
CA ILE A 33 -2.63 12.64 -6.86
C ILE A 33 -3.75 11.80 -6.22
N HIS A 34 -4.92 11.77 -6.84
CA HIS A 34 -6.05 10.98 -6.36
C HIS A 34 -5.74 9.47 -6.38
N SER A 35 -5.11 8.97 -7.45
CA SER A 35 -4.67 7.58 -7.56
C SER A 35 -3.66 7.22 -6.45
N LYS A 36 -2.70 8.10 -6.15
CA LYS A 36 -1.75 7.91 -5.05
C LYS A 36 -2.44 7.81 -3.69
N PHE A 37 -3.43 8.66 -3.44
CA PHE A 37 -4.21 8.61 -2.19
C PHE A 37 -4.96 7.28 -2.05
N LEU A 38 -5.65 6.85 -3.11
CA LEU A 38 -6.34 5.57 -3.14
C LEU A 38 -5.38 4.40 -2.92
N PHE A 39 -4.24 4.40 -3.60
CA PHE A 39 -3.22 3.35 -3.46
C PHE A 39 -2.70 3.26 -2.02
N ARG A 40 -2.40 4.40 -1.38
CA ARG A 40 -1.99 4.43 0.02
C ARG A 40 -3.04 3.81 0.94
N ARG A 41 -4.30 4.18 0.77
CA ARG A 41 -5.41 3.61 1.55
C ARG A 41 -5.54 2.08 1.38
N GLN A 42 -5.23 1.54 0.20
CA GLN A 42 -5.23 0.09 0.01
C GLN A 42 -4.02 -0.59 0.67
N LEU A 43 -2.86 0.05 0.66
CA LEU A 43 -1.67 -0.44 1.37
C LEU A 43 -1.88 -0.46 2.89
N ASP A 44 -2.47 0.60 3.45
CA ASP A 44 -2.78 0.65 4.89
C ASP A 44 -3.71 -0.52 5.28
N LYS A 45 -4.77 -0.75 4.50
CA LYS A 45 -5.67 -1.91 4.70
C LYS A 45 -4.98 -3.26 4.54
N LEU A 46 -4.02 -3.37 3.61
CA LEU A 46 -3.28 -4.61 3.41
C LEU A 46 -2.46 -4.94 4.66
N ILE A 47 -1.81 -3.94 5.24
CA ILE A 47 -1.05 -4.08 6.49
C ILE A 47 -2.00 -4.50 7.63
N ASP A 48 -3.14 -3.82 7.79
CA ASP A 48 -4.12 -4.15 8.83
C ASP A 48 -4.62 -5.60 8.73
N LEU A 49 -4.93 -6.08 7.53
CA LEU A 49 -5.36 -7.46 7.30
C LEU A 49 -4.22 -8.46 7.57
N CYS A 50 -2.97 -8.13 7.23
CA CYS A 50 -1.82 -8.97 7.56
C CYS A 50 -1.65 -9.10 9.09
N LEU A 51 -1.82 -8.00 9.82
CA LEU A 51 -1.75 -7.99 11.29
C LEU A 51 -2.88 -8.83 11.91
N GLN A 52 -4.12 -8.67 11.44
CA GLN A 52 -5.26 -9.48 11.89
C GLN A 52 -5.06 -10.97 11.61
N MET A 53 -4.52 -11.32 10.43
CA MET A 53 -4.24 -12.72 10.09
C MET A 53 -3.13 -13.33 10.95
N ALA A 54 -2.20 -12.50 11.43
CA ALA A 54 -1.11 -12.91 12.30
C ALA A 54 -1.53 -13.03 13.78
N ASP A 55 -2.67 -12.45 14.17
CA ASP A 55 -3.18 -12.52 15.54
C ASP A 55 -3.59 -13.95 15.91
N LEU A 56 -3.12 -14.38 17.09
CA LEU A 56 -3.35 -15.72 17.64
C LEU A 56 -4.77 -15.86 18.20
N ASN A 57 -5.41 -14.75 18.58
CA ASN A 57 -6.75 -14.75 19.18
C ASN A 57 -7.89 -14.86 18.17
N VAL A 58 -7.57 -14.75 16.88
CA VAL A 58 -8.54 -14.84 15.79
C VAL A 58 -8.88 -16.30 15.51
N SER A 59 -10.18 -16.60 15.51
CA SER A 59 -10.72 -17.93 15.24
C SER A 59 -10.42 -18.40 13.81
N ASN A 60 -10.55 -19.69 13.54
CA ASN A 60 -10.31 -20.22 12.20
C ASN A 60 -11.30 -19.67 11.16
N ASP A 61 -12.56 -19.47 11.53
CA ASP A 61 -13.58 -18.94 10.62
C ASP A 61 -13.28 -17.47 10.27
N GLU A 62 -12.83 -16.69 11.25
CA GLU A 62 -12.38 -15.31 11.02
C GLU A 62 -11.10 -15.26 10.17
N LYS A 63 -10.15 -16.18 10.39
CA LYS A 63 -8.95 -16.31 9.54
C LYS A 63 -9.30 -16.58 8.09
N GLN A 64 -10.26 -17.47 7.81
CA GLN A 64 -10.74 -17.69 6.45
C GLN A 64 -11.40 -16.45 5.86
N ALA A 65 -12.20 -15.72 6.65
CA ALA A 65 -12.82 -14.47 6.21
C ALA A 65 -11.77 -13.37 5.93
N ILE A 66 -10.72 -13.27 6.74
CA ILE A 66 -9.59 -12.34 6.56
C ILE A 66 -8.78 -12.73 5.33
N GLU A 67 -8.50 -14.01 5.12
CA GLU A 67 -7.78 -14.52 3.95
C GLU A 67 -8.52 -14.16 2.66
N LEU A 68 -9.84 -14.36 2.62
CA LEU A 68 -10.66 -13.97 1.47
C LEU A 68 -10.62 -12.45 1.22
N LYS A 69 -10.68 -11.64 2.27
CA LYS A 69 -10.54 -10.17 2.17
C LYS A 69 -9.16 -9.78 1.65
N LEU A 70 -8.11 -10.47 2.09
CA LEU A 70 -6.72 -10.22 1.71
C LEU A 70 -6.51 -10.58 0.22
N VAL A 71 -6.98 -11.73 -0.24
CA VAL A 71 -6.92 -12.13 -1.66
C VAL A 71 -7.66 -11.12 -2.54
N ASN A 72 -8.87 -10.74 -2.16
CA ASN A 72 -9.67 -9.76 -2.92
C ASN A 72 -8.98 -8.39 -2.98
N LEU A 73 -8.37 -7.95 -1.88
CA LEU A 73 -7.63 -6.69 -1.82
C LEU A 73 -6.37 -6.73 -2.70
N LEU A 74 -5.59 -7.81 -2.61
CA LEU A 74 -4.38 -8.01 -3.41
C LEU A 74 -4.69 -7.97 -4.91
N HIS A 75 -5.74 -8.67 -5.32
CA HIS A 75 -6.21 -8.67 -6.70
C HIS A 75 -6.67 -7.27 -7.15
N ALA A 76 -7.43 -6.56 -6.30
CA ALA A 76 -7.88 -5.19 -6.60
C ALA A 76 -6.72 -4.21 -6.76
N VAL A 77 -5.67 -4.31 -5.94
CA VAL A 77 -4.46 -3.48 -6.04
C VAL A 77 -3.68 -3.82 -7.30
N ALA A 78 -3.48 -5.10 -7.59
CA ALA A 78 -2.75 -5.57 -8.76
C ALA A 78 -3.41 -5.12 -10.08
N LEU A 79 -4.74 -5.22 -10.19
CA LEU A 79 -5.48 -4.82 -11.39
C LEU A 79 -5.58 -3.31 -11.59
N ARG A 80 -5.75 -2.53 -10.51
CA ARG A 80 -6.15 -1.12 -10.62
C ARG A 80 -4.99 -0.14 -10.46
N CYS A 81 -3.90 -0.54 -9.83
CA CYS A 81 -2.87 0.40 -9.39
C CYS A 81 -1.50 0.17 -10.02
N LEU A 82 -1.26 -0.96 -10.67
CA LEU A 82 0.09 -1.34 -11.09
C LEU A 82 0.14 -1.87 -12.53
N PRO A 83 1.21 -1.55 -13.29
CA PRO A 83 1.42 -2.11 -14.61
C PRO A 83 1.81 -3.59 -14.51
N GLN A 84 1.19 -4.47 -15.32
CA GLN A 84 1.36 -5.94 -15.29
C GLN A 84 0.75 -6.61 -14.05
N PRO A 85 -0.59 -6.72 -13.96
CA PRO A 85 -1.30 -7.20 -12.77
C PRO A 85 -0.80 -8.55 -12.25
N GLU A 86 -0.56 -9.52 -13.13
CA GLU A 86 -0.16 -10.89 -12.76
C GLU A 86 1.14 -10.95 -11.96
N LYS A 87 2.15 -10.16 -12.34
CA LYS A 87 3.43 -10.09 -11.62
C LYS A 87 3.31 -9.36 -10.29
N ASN A 88 2.49 -8.32 -10.25
CA ASN A 88 2.32 -7.55 -9.02
C ASN A 88 1.52 -8.34 -7.98
N GLU A 89 0.53 -9.11 -8.41
CA GLU A 89 -0.26 -9.94 -7.49
C GLU A 89 0.62 -10.98 -6.80
N SER A 90 1.53 -11.63 -7.51
CA SER A 90 2.45 -12.62 -6.92
C SER A 90 3.43 -11.98 -5.93
N VAL A 91 3.98 -10.80 -6.25
CA VAL A 91 4.86 -10.05 -5.33
C VAL A 91 4.11 -9.63 -4.07
N LEU A 92 2.89 -9.10 -4.20
CA LEU A 92 2.09 -8.66 -3.06
C LEU A 92 1.65 -9.84 -2.18
N LYS A 93 1.35 -11.00 -2.77
CA LYS A 93 1.13 -12.26 -2.01
C LYS A 93 2.36 -12.67 -1.22
N ALA A 94 3.54 -12.66 -1.85
CA ALA A 94 4.80 -12.99 -1.17
C ALA A 94 5.10 -12.03 -0.01
N PHE A 95 4.85 -10.73 -0.22
CA PHE A 95 4.95 -9.70 0.83
C PHE A 95 4.01 -9.99 2.00
N ALA A 96 2.73 -10.29 1.73
CA ALA A 96 1.76 -10.57 2.79
C ALA A 96 2.16 -11.80 3.62
N ILE A 97 2.60 -12.89 2.97
CA ILE A 97 3.10 -14.09 3.67
C ILE A 97 4.30 -13.74 4.56
N TYR A 98 5.26 -12.95 4.04
CA TYR A 98 6.42 -12.51 4.80
C TYR A 98 6.01 -11.66 6.02
N ALA A 99 5.12 -10.69 5.82
CA ALA A 99 4.65 -9.80 6.90
C ALA A 99 3.96 -10.59 8.02
N ILE A 100 3.06 -11.52 7.68
CA ILE A 100 2.37 -12.39 8.64
C ILE A 100 3.38 -13.27 9.41
N LYS A 101 4.36 -13.85 8.72
CA LYS A 101 5.35 -14.75 9.33
C LYS A 101 6.27 -14.01 10.32
N ASN A 102 6.73 -12.81 9.98
CA ASN A 102 7.66 -12.06 10.83
C ASN A 102 6.95 -11.33 11.99
N HIS A 103 5.66 -11.03 11.87
CA HIS A 103 4.90 -10.52 13.01
C HIS A 103 4.84 -11.53 14.16
N LYS A 104 4.75 -12.84 13.85
CA LYS A 104 4.80 -13.93 14.84
C LYS A 104 6.11 -14.01 15.63
N GLN A 105 7.23 -13.58 15.05
CA GLN A 105 8.53 -13.60 15.73
C GLN A 105 8.72 -12.43 16.70
N SER A 106 8.16 -11.27 16.37
CA SER A 106 8.26 -10.06 17.21
C SER A 106 7.50 -10.20 18.54
N VAL A 107 6.33 -10.84 18.53
CA VAL A 107 5.52 -11.03 19.75
C VAL A 107 6.09 -12.10 20.69
N GLY A 108 6.84 -13.09 20.16
CA GLY A 108 7.49 -14.14 20.96
C GLY A 108 8.68 -13.64 21.80
N ASN A 109 9.43 -12.65 21.31
CA ASN A 109 10.63 -12.15 22.00
C ASN A 109 10.35 -11.21 23.19
N ASN A 110 9.14 -10.64 23.30
CA ASN A 110 8.81 -9.70 24.38
C ASN A 110 8.32 -10.39 25.67
N ASN A 111 8.14 -11.72 25.67
CA ASN A 111 7.74 -12.49 26.85
C ASN A 111 8.89 -13.32 27.46
N GLU A 112 10.11 -13.20 26.94
CA GLU A 112 11.32 -13.89 27.44
C GLU A 112 12.41 -12.91 27.95
N SER A 113 12.03 -11.70 28.39
CA SER A 113 12.95 -10.73 29.02
C SER A 113 12.45 -10.29 30.40
#